data_AF-A0A537M2Z0-F1
#
_entry.id   AF-A0A537M2Z0-F1
#
_cell.length_a   1.000
_cell.length_b   1.000
_cell.length_c   1.000
_cell.angle_alpha   90.00
_cell.angle_beta   90.00
_cell.angle_gamma   90.00
#
_symmetry.space_group_name_H-M   'P 1'
#
loop_
_entity.id
_entity.type
_entity.pdbx_description
1 polymer ?
#
loop_
_entity_poly.entity_id
_entity_poly.type
_entity_poly.pdbx_seq_one_letter_code
_entity_poly.pdbx_strand_id
1 'polypeptide(L)'
;MESGDAERLKYAALELRMAMESLTYDRALAYKEEFPPAEYETWQPRKVMAVLLDIDPTADKDSSLAFGIEPSYGEKPDVMHSLGTEKVLSMSTLKKHYDALGSYLHVLAMSRRRAGIAINYDKMRTRCEDIAGYLREVLASPVWNSTFGTFATIDCQKCGKPVRKRLPQGVDCTKATCFECGASYVVRDVGENQAHFEPDQVELHCANNGCETAIYPWRSEIAPGVGWTCDVCGGENIVQLGISHTPKGPAAAVASPAEAHE
;
A
#
# COMPACT_ATOMS: atom_id res chain seq x y z
N MET A 1 -10.43 -15.29 32.27
CA MET A 1 -11.23 -14.07 32.52
C MET A 1 -12.28 -14.25 33.64
N GLU A 2 -12.37 -15.44 34.26
CA GLU A 2 -13.46 -15.80 35.19
C GLU A 2 -13.37 -15.18 36.60
N SER A 3 -12.22 -14.64 37.01
CA SER A 3 -12.01 -14.22 38.41
C SER A 3 -12.41 -12.77 38.74
N GLY A 4 -13.01 -12.01 37.82
CA GLY A 4 -13.51 -10.65 38.10
C GLY A 4 -12.47 -9.55 38.37
N ASP A 5 -11.18 -9.89 38.34
CA ASP A 5 -10.08 -9.00 38.72
C ASP A 5 -9.76 -7.99 37.60
N ALA A 6 -9.87 -6.70 37.94
CA ALA A 6 -9.66 -5.58 37.03
C ALA A 6 -8.23 -5.52 36.45
N GLU A 7 -7.21 -5.92 37.23
CA GLU A 7 -5.82 -5.92 36.77
C GLU A 7 -5.56 -7.04 35.76
N ARG A 8 -6.15 -8.22 36.00
CA ARG A 8 -6.12 -9.32 35.02
C ARG A 8 -6.81 -8.94 33.71
N LEU A 9 -7.83 -8.08 33.76
CA LEU A 9 -8.54 -7.65 32.56
C LEU A 9 -7.69 -6.70 31.71
N LYS A 10 -6.95 -5.77 32.34
CA LYS A 10 -5.96 -4.93 31.64
C LYS A 10 -4.86 -5.76 31.00
N TYR A 11 -4.37 -6.77 31.72
CA TYR A 11 -3.38 -7.70 31.17
C TYR A 11 -3.93 -8.46 29.96
N ALA A 12 -5.17 -8.97 30.05
CA ALA A 12 -5.83 -9.61 28.91
C ALA A 12 -5.96 -8.67 27.71
N ALA A 13 -6.32 -7.40 27.93
CA ALA A 13 -6.40 -6.42 26.85
C ALA A 13 -5.02 -6.13 26.20
N LEU A 14 -3.95 -6.14 26.99
CA LEU A 14 -2.58 -6.00 26.50
C LEU A 14 -2.19 -7.18 25.61
N GLU A 15 -2.39 -8.41 26.09
CA GLU A 15 -2.09 -9.64 25.35
C GLU A 15 -2.90 -9.73 24.05
N LEU A 16 -4.20 -9.41 24.09
CA LEU A 16 -5.05 -9.40 22.88
C LEU A 16 -4.56 -8.37 21.87
N ARG A 17 -4.06 -7.23 22.33
CA ARG A 17 -3.49 -6.21 21.44
C ARG A 17 -2.21 -6.74 20.78
N MET A 18 -1.30 -7.33 21.55
CA MET A 18 -0.08 -7.94 21.01
C MET A 18 -0.41 -9.07 20.02
N ALA A 19 -1.40 -9.91 20.31
CA ALA A 19 -1.84 -10.97 19.40
C ALA A 19 -2.36 -10.41 18.06
N MET A 20 -3.12 -9.31 18.07
CA MET A 20 -3.55 -8.62 16.85
C MET A 20 -2.36 -8.06 16.05
N GLU A 21 -1.35 -7.51 16.74
CA GLU A 21 -0.11 -7.03 16.13
C GLU A 21 0.65 -8.20 15.47
N SER A 22 0.90 -9.28 16.24
CA SER A 22 1.60 -10.47 15.75
C SER A 22 0.94 -11.08 14.51
N LEU A 23 -0.38 -11.23 14.49
CA LEU A 23 -1.09 -11.75 13.31
C LEU A 23 -0.97 -10.85 12.09
N THR A 24 -0.98 -9.53 12.29
CA THR A 24 -0.82 -8.57 11.19
C THR A 24 0.60 -8.64 10.63
N TYR A 25 1.60 -8.80 11.49
CA TYR A 25 3.01 -8.89 11.07
C TYR A 25 3.34 -10.25 10.44
N ASP A 26 2.83 -11.33 10.99
CA ASP A 26 2.93 -12.67 10.41
C ASP A 26 2.36 -12.69 8.98
N ARG A 27 1.21 -12.03 8.80
CA ARG A 27 0.67 -11.82 7.46
C ARG A 27 1.60 -11.00 6.57
N ALA A 28 2.18 -9.91 7.07
CA ALA A 28 3.10 -9.09 6.28
C ALA A 28 4.37 -9.84 5.85
N LEU A 29 4.86 -10.78 6.66
CA LEU A 29 5.96 -11.67 6.27
C LEU A 29 5.63 -12.54 5.06
N ALA A 30 4.35 -12.89 4.85
CA ALA A 30 3.91 -13.59 3.65
C ALA A 30 4.03 -12.76 2.35
N TYR A 31 4.22 -11.44 2.49
CA TYR A 31 4.44 -10.48 1.39
C TYR A 31 5.85 -9.90 1.39
N LYS A 32 6.82 -10.49 2.13
CA LYS A 32 8.17 -9.92 2.34
C LYS A 32 8.91 -9.48 1.06
N GLU A 33 8.67 -10.16 -0.06
CA GLU A 33 9.31 -9.86 -1.35
C GLU A 33 8.68 -8.67 -2.08
N GLU A 34 7.54 -8.18 -1.60
CA GLU A 34 6.76 -7.06 -2.15
C GLU A 34 6.57 -5.93 -1.14
N PHE A 35 6.85 -6.21 0.14
CA PHE A 35 6.69 -5.27 1.24
C PHE A 35 7.89 -4.32 1.28
N PRO A 36 7.69 -2.99 1.13
CA PRO A 36 8.80 -2.05 1.12
C PRO A 36 9.61 -2.12 2.43
N PRO A 37 10.95 -2.27 2.38
CA PRO A 37 11.78 -2.40 3.58
C PRO A 37 11.58 -1.27 4.61
N ALA A 38 11.43 -0.02 4.14
CA ALA A 38 11.21 1.14 4.99
C ALA A 38 9.91 1.06 5.81
N GLU A 39 8.89 0.35 5.33
CA GLU A 39 7.62 0.20 6.05
C GLU A 39 7.75 -0.77 7.25
N TYR A 40 8.77 -1.64 7.28
CA TYR A 40 9.07 -2.46 8.47
C TYR A 40 9.53 -1.62 9.66
N GLU A 41 9.96 -0.38 9.45
CA GLU A 41 10.33 0.54 10.53
C GLU A 41 9.09 1.15 11.20
N THR A 42 7.90 1.03 10.61
CA THR A 42 6.64 1.59 11.12
C THR A 42 5.69 0.49 11.61
N TRP A 43 5.74 0.20 12.91
CA TRP A 43 5.08 -0.95 13.57
C TRP A 43 3.61 -0.69 13.97
N GLN A 44 2.78 -0.17 13.07
CA GLN A 44 1.35 0.05 13.35
C GLN A 44 0.48 -0.88 12.50
N PRO A 45 -0.32 -1.79 13.09
CA PRO A 45 -1.10 -2.78 12.33
C PRO A 45 -1.99 -2.18 11.24
N ARG A 46 -2.59 -1.02 11.50
CA ARG A 46 -3.42 -0.31 10.51
C ARG A 46 -2.61 0.19 9.32
N LYS A 47 -1.37 0.63 9.52
CA LYS A 47 -0.48 1.07 8.44
C LYS A 47 0.04 -0.13 7.67
N VAL A 48 0.50 -1.16 8.38
CA VAL A 48 0.94 -2.43 7.77
C VAL A 48 -0.16 -3.00 6.89
N MET A 49 -1.40 -3.14 7.38
CA MET A 49 -2.51 -3.65 6.59
C MET A 49 -2.87 -2.73 5.40
N ALA A 50 -2.66 -1.42 5.50
CA ALA A 50 -2.86 -0.52 4.35
C ALA A 50 -1.84 -0.78 3.25
N VAL A 51 -0.55 -0.93 3.60
CA VAL A 51 0.51 -1.32 2.67
C VAL A 51 0.21 -2.68 2.03
N LEU A 52 -0.30 -3.65 2.81
CA LEU A 52 -0.71 -4.95 2.27
C LEU A 52 -1.86 -4.83 1.26
N LEU A 53 -2.82 -3.94 1.51
CA LEU A 53 -3.92 -3.69 0.57
C LEU A 53 -3.48 -2.95 -0.70
N ASP A 54 -2.43 -2.13 -0.61
CA ASP A 54 -1.81 -1.50 -1.78
C ASP A 54 -1.03 -2.51 -2.64
N ILE A 55 -0.48 -3.56 -2.02
CA ILE A 55 0.18 -4.69 -2.69
C ILE A 55 -0.86 -5.64 -3.30
N ASP A 56 -1.85 -6.04 -2.51
CA ASP A 56 -2.92 -6.96 -2.88
C ASP A 56 -4.27 -6.47 -2.30
N PRO A 57 -5.20 -5.98 -3.15
CA PRO A 57 -6.49 -5.47 -2.71
C PRO A 57 -7.37 -6.48 -1.95
N THR A 58 -7.03 -7.77 -2.03
CA THR A 58 -7.73 -8.86 -1.34
C THR A 58 -7.04 -9.32 -0.06
N ALA A 59 -5.92 -8.70 0.32
CA ALA A 59 -5.14 -9.09 1.50
C ALA A 59 -5.94 -9.09 2.81
N ASP A 60 -7.05 -8.35 2.94
CA ASP A 60 -7.85 -8.36 4.17
C ASP A 60 -9.07 -9.30 4.13
N LYS A 61 -9.19 -10.14 3.10
CA LYS A 61 -10.33 -11.03 2.85
C LYS A 61 -10.04 -12.47 3.26
N ASP A 62 -11.08 -13.13 3.74
CA ASP A 62 -11.08 -14.58 3.95
C ASP A 62 -10.87 -15.30 2.61
N SER A 63 -10.13 -16.41 2.62
CA SER A 63 -9.76 -17.16 1.43
C SER A 63 -10.01 -18.66 1.64
N SER A 64 -10.24 -19.41 0.58
CA SER A 64 -10.35 -20.88 0.65
C SER A 64 -9.44 -21.52 -0.38
N LEU A 65 -8.79 -22.61 0.03
CA LEU A 65 -7.88 -23.35 -0.82
C LEU A 65 -8.45 -24.73 -1.12
N ALA A 66 -8.39 -25.14 -2.37
CA ALA A 66 -8.77 -26.47 -2.82
C ALA A 66 -7.88 -26.89 -3.99
N PHE A 67 -7.69 -28.20 -4.15
CA PHE A 67 -6.91 -28.79 -5.26
C PHE A 67 -7.71 -29.90 -5.94
N GLY A 68 -7.46 -30.15 -7.21
CA GLY A 68 -8.03 -31.28 -7.94
C GLY A 68 -6.99 -31.86 -8.90
N ILE A 69 -7.18 -33.10 -9.30
CA ILE A 69 -6.30 -33.77 -10.26
C ILE A 69 -6.83 -33.46 -11.66
N GLU A 70 -6.01 -32.83 -12.49
CA GLU A 70 -6.35 -32.58 -13.89
C GLU A 70 -6.48 -33.92 -14.64
N PRO A 71 -7.58 -34.16 -15.37
CA PRO A 71 -7.73 -35.37 -16.18
C PRO A 71 -6.77 -35.39 -17.37
N SER A 72 -6.45 -34.21 -17.92
CA SER A 72 -5.44 -33.98 -18.95
C SER A 72 -4.82 -32.58 -18.76
N TYR A 73 -3.65 -32.32 -19.34
CA TYR A 73 -2.91 -31.06 -19.12
C TYR A 73 -3.77 -29.82 -19.50
N GLY A 74 -4.06 -28.98 -18.50
CA GLY A 74 -4.85 -27.76 -18.68
C GLY A 74 -6.37 -27.95 -18.61
N GLU A 75 -6.86 -29.18 -18.41
CA GLU A 75 -8.28 -29.43 -18.16
C GLU A 75 -8.62 -29.28 -16.68
N LYS A 76 -9.74 -28.61 -16.40
CA LYS A 76 -10.20 -28.40 -15.03
C LYS A 76 -10.63 -29.73 -14.39
N PRO A 77 -10.23 -30.01 -13.14
CA PRO A 77 -10.69 -31.19 -12.42
C PRO A 77 -12.22 -31.20 -12.23
N ASP A 78 -12.84 -32.38 -12.36
CA ASP A 78 -14.26 -32.57 -12.06
C ASP A 78 -14.57 -32.45 -10.55
N VAL A 79 -13.59 -32.79 -9.70
CA VAL A 79 -13.71 -32.77 -8.24
C VAL A 79 -12.58 -31.95 -7.64
N MET A 80 -12.95 -30.98 -6.81
CA MET A 80 -12.03 -30.19 -6.01
C MET A 80 -12.06 -30.67 -4.56
N HIS A 81 -10.89 -30.99 -4.02
CA HIS A 81 -10.66 -31.35 -2.62
C HIS A 81 -10.27 -30.10 -1.83
N SER A 82 -11.10 -29.70 -0.86
CA SER A 82 -10.82 -28.54 -0.02
C SER A 82 -9.69 -28.82 0.98
N LEU A 83 -8.74 -27.90 1.07
CA LEU A 83 -7.74 -27.80 2.14
C LEU A 83 -8.22 -26.91 3.30
N GLY A 84 -9.33 -26.19 3.08
CA GLY A 84 -10.02 -25.40 4.09
C GLY A 84 -10.06 -23.90 3.79
N THR A 85 -10.49 -23.14 4.79
CA THR A 85 -10.74 -21.69 4.69
C THR A 85 -9.90 -20.94 5.71
N GLU A 86 -9.14 -19.96 5.26
CA GLU A 86 -8.44 -19.01 6.11
C GLU A 86 -9.40 -17.91 6.57
N LYS A 87 -9.45 -17.67 7.88
CA LYS A 87 -10.08 -16.49 8.47
C LYS A 87 -9.03 -15.41 8.72
N VAL A 88 -9.27 -14.20 8.24
CA VAL A 88 -8.27 -13.12 8.23
C VAL A 88 -8.58 -12.04 9.26
N LEU A 89 -7.55 -11.47 9.90
CA LEU A 89 -7.70 -10.26 10.69
C LEU A 89 -7.87 -9.03 9.77
N SER A 90 -9.11 -8.75 9.38
CA SER A 90 -9.41 -7.69 8.39
C SER A 90 -9.09 -6.28 8.87
N MET A 91 -8.93 -5.34 7.92
CA MET A 91 -8.78 -3.91 8.21
C MET A 91 -9.95 -3.36 9.03
N SER A 92 -11.16 -3.86 8.78
CA SER A 92 -12.36 -3.44 9.53
C SER A 92 -12.29 -3.87 11.00
N THR A 93 -11.83 -5.09 11.27
CA THR A 93 -11.62 -5.63 12.61
C THR A 93 -10.53 -4.85 13.34
N LEU A 94 -9.40 -4.57 12.66
CA LEU A 94 -8.32 -3.74 13.21
C LEU A 94 -8.85 -2.36 13.63
N LYS A 95 -9.55 -1.64 12.74
CA LYS A 95 -10.12 -0.31 13.04
C LYS A 95 -11.09 -0.34 14.22
N LYS A 96 -11.90 -1.38 14.34
CA LYS A 96 -12.91 -1.49 15.39
C LYS A 96 -12.33 -1.83 16.77
N HIS A 97 -11.33 -2.71 16.81
CA HIS A 97 -10.90 -3.35 18.05
C HIS A 97 -9.53 -2.86 18.56
N TYR A 98 -8.58 -2.56 17.67
CA TYR A 98 -7.21 -2.20 18.06
C TYR A 98 -7.15 -0.89 18.87
N ASP A 99 -7.75 0.18 18.36
CA ASP A 99 -7.77 1.49 19.03
C ASP A 99 -8.55 1.42 20.36
N ALA A 100 -9.57 0.55 20.42
CA ALA A 100 -10.35 0.34 21.62
C ALA A 100 -9.55 -0.36 22.72
N LEU A 101 -8.75 -1.37 22.38
CA LEU A 101 -7.86 -2.03 23.34
C LEU A 101 -6.83 -1.05 23.90
N GLY A 102 -6.24 -0.20 23.05
CA GLY A 102 -5.33 0.86 23.47
C GLY A 102 -5.96 1.79 24.52
N SER A 103 -7.23 2.17 24.32
CA SER A 103 -7.94 3.03 25.27
C SER A 103 -8.07 2.46 26.69
N TYR A 104 -8.08 1.13 26.85
CA TYR A 104 -8.16 0.49 28.16
C TYR A 104 -6.81 0.40 28.89
N LEU A 105 -5.71 0.51 28.15
CA LEU A 105 -4.35 0.45 28.69
C LEU A 105 -3.86 1.82 29.19
N HIS A 106 -4.45 2.91 28.69
CA HIS A 106 -4.10 4.25 29.11
C HIS A 106 -4.71 4.62 30.47
N VAL A 107 -3.99 5.45 31.23
CA VAL A 107 -4.58 6.17 32.37
C VAL A 107 -5.73 7.04 31.87
N LEU A 108 -6.83 7.09 32.63
CA LEU A 108 -8.00 7.90 32.28
C LEU A 108 -7.61 9.34 31.94
N ALA A 109 -8.14 9.84 30.83
CA ALA A 109 -7.98 11.23 30.42
C ALA A 109 -8.40 12.19 31.54
N MET A 110 -7.67 13.30 31.71
CA MET A 110 -7.90 14.28 32.77
C MET A 110 -9.33 14.82 32.78
N SER A 111 -9.95 14.99 31.60
CA SER A 111 -11.35 15.40 31.45
C SER A 111 -12.33 14.39 32.06
N ARG A 112 -12.12 13.08 31.84
CA ARG A 112 -12.95 12.01 32.41
C ARG A 112 -12.73 11.87 33.92
N ARG A 113 -11.49 12.02 34.37
CA ARG A 113 -11.14 12.01 35.80
C ARG A 113 -11.84 13.16 36.54
N ARG A 114 -11.84 14.37 35.94
CA ARG A 114 -12.56 15.54 36.48
C ARG A 114 -14.08 15.34 36.52
N ALA A 115 -14.63 14.61 35.55
CA ALA A 115 -16.05 14.26 35.50
C ALA A 115 -16.45 13.08 36.40
N GLY A 116 -15.52 12.48 37.16
CA GLY A 116 -15.80 11.34 38.04
C GLY A 116 -16.17 10.04 37.30
N ILE A 117 -15.89 9.96 35.98
CA ILE A 117 -16.27 8.81 35.17
C ILE A 117 -15.30 7.65 35.41
N ALA A 118 -15.81 6.56 35.99
CA ALA A 118 -15.06 5.33 36.19
C ALA A 118 -14.95 4.48 34.90
N ILE A 119 -13.96 3.59 34.86
CA ILE A 119 -13.83 2.59 33.78
C ILE A 119 -14.96 1.57 33.92
N ASN A 120 -15.68 1.33 32.83
CA ASN A 120 -16.67 0.26 32.76
C ASN A 120 -15.97 -1.06 32.42
N TYR A 121 -15.68 -1.85 33.45
CA TYR A 121 -14.98 -3.14 33.32
C TYR A 121 -15.83 -4.23 32.66
N ASP A 122 -17.16 -4.19 32.78
CA ASP A 122 -18.04 -5.17 32.11
C ASP A 122 -17.98 -5.01 30.60
N LYS A 123 -18.05 -3.75 30.12
CA LYS A 123 -17.89 -3.44 28.69
C LYS A 123 -16.50 -3.82 28.18
N MET A 124 -15.47 -3.64 28.99
CA MET A 124 -14.11 -4.06 28.66
C MET A 124 -14.04 -5.59 28.54
N ARG A 125 -14.69 -6.33 29.46
CA ARG A 125 -14.73 -7.79 29.46
C ARG A 125 -15.40 -8.34 28.22
N THR A 126 -16.63 -7.91 27.94
CA THR A 126 -17.38 -8.36 26.74
C THR A 126 -16.55 -8.12 25.49
N ARG A 127 -15.89 -6.95 25.38
CA ARG A 127 -15.04 -6.65 24.23
C ARG A 127 -13.80 -7.54 24.15
N CYS A 128 -13.15 -7.84 25.27
CA CYS A 128 -12.01 -8.76 25.30
C CYS A 128 -12.44 -10.19 24.91
N GLU A 129 -13.61 -10.63 25.35
CA GLU A 129 -14.19 -11.93 24.98
C GLU A 129 -14.54 -12.00 23.49
N ASP A 130 -15.16 -10.95 22.93
CA ASP A 130 -15.44 -10.85 21.49
C ASP A 130 -14.15 -10.95 20.66
N ILE A 131 -13.11 -10.19 21.05
CA ILE A 131 -11.81 -10.20 20.35
C ILE A 131 -11.14 -11.56 20.50
N ALA A 132 -11.13 -12.14 21.71
CA ALA A 132 -10.55 -13.45 21.94
C ALA A 132 -11.25 -14.55 21.13
N GLY A 133 -12.58 -14.48 21.00
CA GLY A 133 -13.36 -15.37 20.15
C GLY A 133 -12.95 -15.25 18.68
N TYR A 134 -12.90 -14.02 18.16
CA TYR A 134 -12.48 -13.76 16.79
C TYR A 134 -11.05 -14.23 16.52
N LEU A 135 -10.11 -13.92 17.42
CA LEU A 135 -8.72 -14.35 17.29
C LEU A 135 -8.63 -15.88 17.33
N ARG A 136 -9.43 -16.55 18.15
CA ARG A 136 -9.49 -18.01 18.15
C ARG A 136 -9.94 -18.58 16.81
N GLU A 137 -10.91 -17.96 16.15
CA GLU A 137 -11.34 -18.37 14.80
C GLU A 137 -10.22 -18.18 13.77
N VAL A 138 -9.53 -17.03 13.79
CA VAL A 138 -8.35 -16.79 12.94
C VAL A 138 -7.29 -17.86 13.18
N LEU A 139 -6.94 -18.09 14.45
CA LEU A 139 -5.94 -19.07 14.87
C LEU A 139 -6.36 -20.54 14.65
N ALA A 140 -7.65 -20.81 14.43
CA ALA A 140 -8.16 -22.14 14.14
C ALA A 140 -8.24 -22.45 12.64
N SER A 141 -7.84 -21.50 11.78
CA SER A 141 -7.83 -21.70 10.34
C SER A 141 -6.97 -22.93 9.98
N PRO A 142 -7.42 -23.82 9.09
CA PRO A 142 -6.60 -24.95 8.62
C PRO A 142 -5.50 -24.53 7.63
N VAL A 143 -5.67 -23.37 7.00
CA VAL A 143 -4.72 -22.77 6.05
C VAL A 143 -4.48 -21.32 6.45
N TRP A 144 -3.26 -20.84 6.23
CA TRP A 144 -2.80 -19.53 6.68
C TRP A 144 -1.92 -18.89 5.62
N ASN A 145 -2.00 -17.56 5.51
CA ASN A 145 -1.07 -16.74 4.73
C ASN A 145 -0.82 -17.27 3.31
N SER A 146 -1.85 -17.82 2.68
CA SER A 146 -1.75 -18.43 1.36
C SER A 146 -1.85 -17.34 0.29
N THR A 147 -0.71 -16.77 -0.09
CA THR A 147 -0.63 -15.62 -1.00
C THR A 147 -0.31 -16.06 -2.44
N PHE A 148 -1.33 -16.35 -3.23
CA PHE A 148 -1.16 -16.62 -4.66
C PHE A 148 -1.20 -15.34 -5.47
N GLY A 149 -0.40 -15.25 -6.52
CA GLY A 149 -0.37 -14.09 -7.40
C GLY A 149 0.45 -14.36 -8.66
N THR A 150 0.22 -13.54 -9.67
CA THR A 150 1.11 -13.46 -10.83
C THR A 150 2.17 -12.41 -10.54
N PHE A 151 3.43 -12.75 -10.76
CA PHE A 151 4.55 -11.87 -10.46
C PHE A 151 5.40 -11.66 -11.71
N ALA A 152 5.93 -10.45 -11.83
CA ALA A 152 6.94 -10.15 -12.82
C ALA A 152 8.20 -9.62 -12.14
N THR A 153 9.35 -9.95 -12.70
CA THR A 153 10.67 -9.61 -12.15
C THR A 153 11.57 -9.07 -13.26
N ILE A 154 12.31 -8.01 -12.95
CA ILE A 154 13.39 -7.48 -13.80
C ILE A 154 14.63 -7.19 -12.95
N ASP A 155 15.78 -7.07 -13.60
CA ASP A 155 16.94 -6.44 -12.98
C ASP A 155 16.82 -4.91 -13.12
N CYS A 156 16.99 -4.19 -12.01
CA CYS A 156 16.91 -2.73 -11.99
C CYS A 156 17.97 -2.13 -12.94
N GLN A 157 17.54 -1.31 -13.90
CA GLN A 157 18.41 -0.65 -14.86
C GLN A 157 19.38 0.36 -14.21
N LYS A 158 19.11 0.83 -12.98
CA LYS A 158 20.00 1.74 -12.23
C LYS A 158 21.06 1.02 -11.40
N CYS A 159 20.70 -0.06 -10.70
CA CYS A 159 21.59 -0.70 -9.71
C CYS A 159 21.78 -2.21 -9.89
N GLY A 160 21.16 -2.83 -10.90
CA GLY A 160 21.25 -4.27 -11.19
C GLY A 160 20.58 -5.21 -10.20
N LYS A 161 19.91 -4.68 -9.17
CA LYS A 161 19.21 -5.47 -8.15
C LYS A 161 17.82 -5.88 -8.64
N PRO A 162 17.29 -7.05 -8.25
CA PRO A 162 16.00 -7.52 -8.74
C PRO A 162 14.86 -6.64 -8.22
N VAL A 163 13.92 -6.33 -9.12
CA VAL A 163 12.66 -5.65 -8.81
C VAL A 163 11.55 -6.65 -9.11
N ARG A 164 10.85 -7.10 -8.05
CA ARG A 164 9.71 -8.01 -8.15
C ARG A 164 8.42 -7.24 -7.91
N LYS A 165 7.39 -7.49 -8.73
CA LYS A 165 6.08 -6.87 -8.58
C LYS A 165 4.96 -7.88 -8.82
N ARG A 166 3.97 -7.91 -7.92
CA ARG A 166 2.69 -8.59 -8.15
C ARG A 166 1.87 -7.81 -9.16
N LEU A 167 1.40 -8.51 -10.18
CA LEU A 167 0.53 -7.95 -11.19
C LEU A 167 -0.91 -7.91 -10.65
N PRO A 168 -1.52 -6.72 -10.51
CA PRO A 168 -2.91 -6.61 -10.09
C PRO A 168 -3.83 -7.23 -11.14
N GLN A 169 -4.83 -8.00 -10.70
CA GLN A 169 -5.85 -8.54 -11.60
C GLN A 169 -6.77 -7.43 -12.09
N GLY A 170 -6.94 -7.31 -13.41
CA GLY A 170 -7.86 -6.34 -14.03
C GLY A 170 -7.37 -4.89 -14.04
N VAL A 171 -6.07 -4.66 -13.86
CA VAL A 171 -5.45 -3.33 -13.94
C VAL A 171 -4.31 -3.36 -14.95
N ASP A 172 -4.45 -2.58 -16.02
CA ASP A 172 -3.52 -2.60 -17.17
C ASP A 172 -2.13 -2.02 -16.85
N CYS A 173 -2.03 -1.18 -15.83
CA CYS A 173 -0.77 -0.55 -15.45
C CYS A 173 -0.60 -0.38 -13.94
N THR A 174 0.59 -0.65 -13.44
CA THR A 174 0.96 -0.43 -12.04
C THR A 174 2.37 0.16 -11.94
N LYS A 175 2.71 0.68 -10.75
CA LYS A 175 4.07 1.17 -10.48
C LYS A 175 4.86 0.12 -9.69
N ALA A 176 6.10 -0.07 -10.08
CA ALA A 176 7.10 -0.81 -9.33
C ALA A 176 8.26 0.11 -8.95
N THR A 177 8.84 -0.13 -7.78
CA THR A 177 9.97 0.66 -7.29
C THR A 177 11.07 -0.30 -6.84
N CYS A 178 12.30 -0.05 -7.27
CA CYS A 178 13.46 -0.75 -6.75
C CYS A 178 13.66 -0.36 -5.28
N PHE A 179 13.61 -1.34 -4.37
CA PHE A 179 13.77 -1.10 -2.93
C PHE A 179 15.19 -0.65 -2.54
N GLU A 180 16.19 -0.87 -3.39
CA GLU A 180 17.58 -0.55 -3.10
C GLU A 180 17.96 0.88 -3.49
N CYS A 181 17.49 1.37 -4.65
CA CYS A 181 17.93 2.65 -5.20
C CYS A 181 16.78 3.63 -5.51
N GLY A 182 15.54 3.24 -5.25
CA GLY A 182 14.35 4.06 -5.49
C GLY A 182 13.94 4.26 -6.96
N ALA A 183 14.62 3.60 -7.90
CA ALA A 183 14.27 3.68 -9.33
C ALA A 183 12.83 3.17 -9.55
N SER A 184 12.02 3.94 -10.26
CA SER A 184 10.61 3.65 -10.48
C SER A 184 10.34 3.19 -11.91
N TYR A 185 9.40 2.26 -12.06
CA TYR A 185 9.02 1.65 -13.32
C TYR A 185 7.50 1.66 -13.45
N VAL A 186 7.03 1.88 -14.67
CA VAL A 186 5.65 1.59 -15.07
C VAL A 186 5.62 0.17 -15.61
N VAL A 187 4.82 -0.69 -14.96
CA VAL A 187 4.65 -2.09 -15.33
C VAL A 187 3.31 -2.23 -16.03
N ARG A 188 3.32 -2.79 -17.24
CA ARG A 188 2.11 -3.07 -18.03
C ARG A 188 1.98 -4.57 -18.21
N ASP A 189 0.78 -5.10 -17.96
CA ASP A 189 0.45 -6.46 -18.35
C ASP A 189 0.29 -6.50 -19.87
N VAL A 190 1.08 -7.35 -20.54
CA VAL A 190 1.03 -7.52 -22.00
C VAL A 190 0.38 -8.84 -22.40
N GLY A 191 -0.23 -9.56 -21.44
CA GLY A 191 -0.83 -10.86 -21.65
C GLY A 191 0.19 -12.00 -21.60
N GLU A 192 -0.31 -13.24 -21.66
CA GLU A 192 0.51 -14.46 -21.71
C GLU A 192 1.52 -14.61 -20.55
N ASN A 193 1.19 -14.12 -19.35
CA ASN A 193 2.08 -14.06 -18.18
C ASN A 193 3.37 -13.25 -18.42
N GLN A 194 3.35 -12.30 -19.36
CA GLN A 194 4.43 -11.38 -19.60
C GLN A 194 4.05 -9.99 -19.11
N ALA A 195 5.03 -9.27 -18.57
CA ALA A 195 4.88 -7.87 -18.19
C ALA A 195 6.01 -7.05 -18.78
N HIS A 196 5.66 -5.87 -19.28
CA HIS A 196 6.63 -4.91 -19.79
C HIS A 196 6.94 -3.87 -18.71
N PHE A 197 8.24 -3.69 -18.42
CA PHE A 197 8.72 -2.69 -17.49
C PHE A 197 9.33 -1.52 -18.25
N GLU A 198 8.74 -0.35 -18.09
CA GLU A 198 9.20 0.89 -18.67
C GLU A 198 9.80 1.78 -17.55
N PRO A 199 11.05 2.25 -17.66
CA PRO A 199 11.60 3.21 -16.70
C PRO A 199 10.72 4.45 -16.59
N ASP A 200 10.34 4.86 -15.38
CA ASP A 200 9.62 6.13 -15.13
C ASP A 200 10.63 7.29 -15.14
N GLN A 201 11.21 7.54 -16.31
CA GLN A 201 12.14 8.64 -16.58
C GLN A 201 11.43 9.80 -17.27
N VAL A 202 11.93 11.01 -17.06
CA VAL A 202 11.40 12.22 -17.70
C VAL A 202 12.53 12.87 -18.47
N GLU A 203 12.26 13.25 -19.72
CA GLU A 203 13.18 14.05 -20.51
C GLU A 203 13.22 15.49 -19.98
N LEU A 204 14.40 15.95 -19.57
CA LEU A 204 14.64 17.33 -19.16
C LEU A 204 15.72 17.94 -20.04
N HIS A 205 15.36 19.03 -20.74
CA HIS A 205 16.31 19.82 -21.51
C HIS A 205 17.12 20.76 -20.62
N CYS A 206 18.34 21.07 -21.05
CA CYS A 206 19.12 22.14 -20.46
C CYS A 206 18.34 23.46 -20.53
N ALA A 207 18.33 24.21 -19.42
CA ALA A 207 17.65 25.51 -19.33
C ALA A 207 18.36 26.62 -20.14
N ASN A 208 19.60 26.36 -20.59
CA ASN A 208 20.29 27.26 -21.50
C ASN A 208 19.69 27.11 -22.92
N ASN A 209 18.99 28.15 -23.39
CA ASN A 209 18.35 28.18 -24.71
C ASN A 209 19.31 27.89 -25.89
N GLY A 210 20.62 28.05 -25.71
CA GLY A 210 21.64 27.70 -26.71
C GLY A 210 22.13 26.25 -26.66
N CYS A 211 21.59 25.41 -25.77
CA CYS A 211 22.00 24.03 -25.56
C CYS A 211 20.80 23.08 -25.66
N GLU A 212 20.78 22.21 -26.67
CA GLU A 212 19.68 21.23 -26.88
C GLU A 212 19.86 19.92 -26.10
N THR A 213 20.90 19.84 -25.26
CA THR A 213 21.20 18.60 -24.51
C THR A 213 20.06 18.28 -23.56
N ALA A 214 19.59 17.04 -23.60
CA ALA A 214 18.59 16.49 -22.68
C ALA A 214 19.21 15.41 -21.77
N ILE A 215 18.63 15.28 -20.58
CA ILE A 215 18.91 14.19 -19.65
C ILE A 215 17.61 13.43 -19.35
N TYR A 216 17.75 12.20 -18.86
CA TYR A 216 16.62 11.32 -18.52
C TYR A 216 16.68 10.88 -17.04
N PRO A 217 16.57 11.81 -16.08
CA PRO A 217 16.54 11.45 -14.67
C PRO A 217 15.31 10.60 -14.35
N TRP A 218 15.43 9.78 -13.31
CA TRP A 218 14.28 9.07 -12.77
C TRP A 218 13.31 10.09 -12.18
N ARG A 219 12.00 9.86 -12.33
CA ARG A 219 10.99 10.77 -11.77
C ARG A 219 11.16 10.99 -10.26
N SER A 220 11.65 9.99 -9.54
CA SER A 220 11.98 10.05 -8.12
C SER A 220 13.13 11.00 -7.76
N GLU A 221 13.97 11.38 -8.72
CA GLU A 221 15.13 12.27 -8.53
C GLU A 221 14.78 13.74 -8.80
N ILE A 222 13.59 13.99 -9.38
CA ILE A 222 13.13 15.34 -9.71
C ILE A 222 12.49 15.96 -8.48
N ALA A 223 13.25 16.80 -7.77
CA ALA A 223 12.76 17.56 -6.62
C ALA A 223 13.26 19.02 -6.68
N PRO A 224 12.51 19.98 -6.12
CA PRO A 224 12.96 21.37 -6.05
C PRO A 224 14.32 21.50 -5.36
N GLY A 225 15.23 22.24 -5.97
CA GLY A 225 16.60 22.43 -5.49
C GLY A 225 17.60 21.36 -5.93
N VAL A 226 17.15 20.25 -6.53
CA VAL A 226 18.05 19.29 -7.17
C VAL A 226 18.51 19.84 -8.52
N GLY A 227 19.80 19.72 -8.81
CA GLY A 227 20.39 20.24 -10.05
C GLY A 227 21.38 19.29 -10.69
N TRP A 228 21.79 19.62 -11.91
CA TRP A 228 22.83 18.93 -12.66
C TRP A 228 23.66 19.92 -13.46
N THR A 229 24.95 19.62 -13.60
CA THR A 229 25.82 20.34 -14.53
C THR A 229 25.64 19.75 -15.93
N CYS A 230 25.44 20.60 -16.93
CA CYS A 230 25.35 20.15 -18.33
C CYS A 230 26.76 19.87 -18.87
N ASP A 231 26.98 18.65 -19.38
CA ASP A 231 28.28 18.23 -19.91
C ASP A 231 28.71 18.98 -21.19
N VAL A 232 27.76 19.61 -21.89
CA VAL A 232 28.03 20.31 -23.16
C VAL A 232 28.32 21.79 -22.94
N CYS A 233 27.47 22.52 -22.20
CA CYS A 233 27.65 23.96 -21.99
C CYS A 233 28.33 24.32 -20.66
N GLY A 234 28.55 23.35 -19.76
CA GLY A 234 29.11 23.56 -18.42
C GLY A 234 28.17 24.30 -17.46
N GLY A 235 26.96 24.66 -17.90
CA GLY A 235 25.98 25.38 -17.09
C GLY A 235 25.36 24.50 -16.02
N GLU A 236 25.10 25.08 -14.84
CA GLU A 236 24.36 24.44 -13.76
C GLU A 236 22.85 24.62 -13.97
N ASN A 237 22.12 23.52 -14.05
CA ASN A 237 20.67 23.50 -14.13
C ASN A 237 20.13 23.13 -12.75
N ILE A 238 19.12 23.83 -12.27
CA ILE A 238 18.48 23.55 -10.98
C ILE A 238 16.97 23.46 -11.21
N VAL A 239 16.37 22.36 -10.74
CA VAL A 239 14.93 22.18 -10.77
C VAL A 239 14.29 23.13 -9.76
N GLN A 240 13.39 23.98 -10.23
CA GLN A 240 12.62 24.91 -9.39
C GLN A 240 11.13 24.77 -9.65
N LEU A 241 10.32 25.17 -8.67
CA LEU A 241 8.87 25.25 -8.84
C LEU A 241 8.53 26.51 -9.64
N GLY A 242 7.93 26.32 -10.81
CA GLY A 242 7.40 27.39 -11.64
C GLY A 242 5.88 27.39 -11.65
N ILE A 243 5.27 28.57 -11.69
CA ILE A 243 3.84 28.75 -11.97
C ILE A 243 3.75 29.38 -13.36
N SER A 244 3.04 28.74 -14.27
CA SER A 244 2.71 29.31 -15.58
C SER A 244 1.23 29.66 -15.64
N HIS A 245 0.91 30.82 -16.22
CA HIS A 245 -0.46 31.25 -16.49
C HIS A 245 -0.63 31.40 -18.00
N THR A 246 -1.51 30.60 -18.58
CA THR A 246 -1.93 30.74 -19.98
C THR A 246 -3.29 31.44 -20.01
N PRO A 247 -3.39 32.70 -20.44
CA PRO A 247 -4.68 33.37 -20.56
C PRO A 247 -5.56 32.64 -21.60
N LYS A 248 -6.84 32.45 -21.27
CA LYS A 248 -7.85 32.05 -22.28
C LYS A 248 -7.94 33.21 -23.28
N GLY A 249 -7.63 32.95 -24.55
CA GLY A 249 -7.58 33.98 -25.59
C GLY A 249 -8.87 34.82 -25.67
N PRO A 250 -8.79 36.05 -26.22
CA PRO A 250 -9.94 36.93 -26.31
C PRO A 250 -11.03 36.27 -27.16
N ALA A 251 -12.28 36.33 -26.69
CA ALA A 251 -13.43 36.06 -27.53
C ALA A 251 -13.31 36.95 -28.77
N ALA A 252 -13.37 36.33 -29.96
CA ALA A 252 -13.25 37.02 -31.23
C ALA A 252 -14.12 38.28 -31.23
N ALA A 253 -13.47 39.44 -31.39
CA ALA A 253 -14.17 40.68 -31.65
C ALA A 253 -14.96 40.48 -32.96
N VAL A 254 -16.29 40.51 -32.84
CA VAL A 254 -17.18 40.58 -33.99
C VAL A 254 -16.86 41.88 -34.73
N ALA A 255 -16.25 41.75 -35.90
CA ALA A 255 -16.08 42.86 -36.83
C ALA A 255 -17.48 43.34 -37.25
N SER A 256 -17.82 44.58 -36.91
CA SER A 256 -18.98 45.27 -37.47
C SER A 256 -18.66 45.64 -38.92
N PRO A 257 -19.46 45.24 -39.92
CA PRO A 257 -19.29 45.74 -41.27
C PRO A 257 -19.67 47.22 -41.32
N ALA A 258 -18.97 47.92 -42.20
CA ALA A 258 -19.23 49.30 -42.58
C ALA A 258 -20.65 49.47 -43.14
N GLU A 259 -21.36 50.51 -42.72
CA GLU A 259 -22.43 51.11 -43.50
C GLU A 259 -21.92 52.47 -44.01
N ALA A 260 -21.57 52.47 -45.29
CA ALA A 260 -21.69 53.63 -46.15
C ALA A 260 -23.06 53.53 -46.83
N HIS A 261 -23.89 54.58 -46.76
CA HIS A 261 -24.52 55.24 -47.91
C HIS A 261 -25.56 56.28 -47.48
N GLU A 262 -25.41 57.47 -48.08
CA GLU A 262 -26.35 58.61 -48.29
C GLU A 262 -26.86 59.43 -47.10
#